data_AF-A0A657BCU4-F1
#
_entry.id   AF-A0A657BCU4-F1
#
_cell.length_a   1.000
_cell.length_b   1.000
_cell.length_c   1.000
_cell.angle_alpha   90.00
_cell.angle_beta   90.00
_cell.angle_gamma   90.00
#
_symmetry.space_group_name_H-M   'P 1'
#
loop_
_entity.id
_entity.type
_entity.pdbx_description
1 polymer ?
#
loop_
_entity_poly.entity_id
_entity_poly.type
_entity_poly.pdbx_seq_one_letter_code
_entity_poly.pdbx_strand_id
1 'polypeptide(L)'
;MKIAQLTKALILSVFFGLVTVSASAEIYKWTDKDGRTHYSDKKPNAQKDAKKIKVHTGKGSIGNSSNKPSSEPQPNTPEKEQALQKKAEDLSKKQGQQASKERCDAVRENVAKMTEGARLRIN
;
A
#
# COMPACT_ATOMS: atom_id res chain seq x y z
N MET A 1 -52.62 17.70 21.61
CA MET A 1 -51.92 16.55 20.97
C MET A 1 -50.58 16.90 20.30
N LYS A 2 -50.38 18.11 19.75
CA LYS A 2 -49.13 18.55 19.11
C LYS A 2 -47.91 18.60 20.05
N ILE A 3 -48.11 19.08 21.29
CA ILE A 3 -47.05 19.19 22.32
C ILE A 3 -46.47 17.81 22.68
N ALA A 4 -47.31 16.76 22.77
CA ALA A 4 -46.87 15.40 23.06
C ALA A 4 -46.12 14.73 21.89
N GLN A 5 -46.32 15.20 20.66
CA GLN A 5 -45.57 14.75 19.48
C GLN A 5 -44.22 15.48 19.40
N LEU A 6 -44.20 16.78 19.72
CA LEU A 6 -42.99 17.59 19.84
C LEU A 6 -42.05 17.07 20.95
N THR A 7 -42.58 16.66 22.11
CA THR A 7 -41.75 16.08 23.18
C THR A 7 -41.19 14.70 22.81
N LYS A 8 -41.97 13.85 22.13
CA LYS A 8 -41.48 12.56 21.61
C LYS A 8 -40.40 12.75 20.53
N ALA A 9 -40.60 13.69 19.62
CA ALA A 9 -39.61 14.02 18.59
C ALA A 9 -38.31 14.59 19.21
N LEU A 10 -38.42 15.40 20.26
CA LEU A 10 -37.28 15.93 21.00
C LEU A 10 -36.50 14.81 21.71
N ILE A 11 -37.19 13.89 22.39
CA ILE A 11 -36.56 12.75 23.07
C ILE A 11 -35.86 11.83 22.06
N LEU A 12 -36.48 11.56 20.90
CA LEU A 12 -35.89 10.75 19.83
C LEU A 12 -34.63 11.41 19.23
N SER A 13 -34.66 12.74 19.05
CA SER A 13 -33.51 13.51 18.54
C SER A 13 -32.33 13.53 19.52
N VAL A 14 -32.59 13.58 20.82
CA VAL A 14 -31.53 13.52 21.85
C VAL A 14 -30.89 12.13 21.89
N PHE A 15 -31.69 11.06 21.74
CA PHE A 15 -31.17 9.68 21.71
C PHE A 15 -30.23 9.42 20.51
N PHE A 16 -30.46 10.05 19.36
CA PHE A 16 -29.65 9.85 18.16
C PHE A 16 -28.37 10.71 18.12
N GLY A 17 -28.28 11.77 18.93
CA GLY A 17 -27.16 12.70 18.93
C GLY A 17 -25.90 12.23 19.68
N LEU A 18 -25.96 11.12 20.43
CA LEU A 18 -24.88 10.73 21.33
C LEU A 18 -23.78 9.85 20.71
N VAL A 19 -23.92 9.42 19.46
CA VAL A 19 -22.94 8.53 18.82
C VAL A 19 -21.97 9.33 17.95
N THR A 20 -21.11 10.13 18.57
CA THR A 20 -19.94 10.69 17.89
C THR A 20 -18.73 9.79 18.15
N VAL A 21 -18.42 8.88 17.22
CA VAL A 21 -17.18 8.11 17.27
C VAL A 21 -16.04 9.01 16.80
N SER A 22 -15.21 9.48 17.72
CA SER A 22 -13.99 10.21 17.39
C SER A 22 -12.94 9.20 16.91
N ALA A 23 -12.71 9.14 15.60
CA ALA A 23 -11.63 8.34 15.02
C ALA A 23 -10.32 9.14 15.10
N SER A 24 -9.45 8.83 16.07
CA SER A 24 -8.08 9.35 16.07
C SER A 24 -7.21 8.46 15.18
N ALA A 25 -6.65 9.03 14.12
CA ALA A 25 -5.65 8.34 13.30
C ALA A 25 -4.28 8.47 13.99
N GLU A 26 -3.74 7.36 14.47
CA GLU A 26 -2.42 7.31 15.09
C GLU A 26 -1.44 6.66 14.13
N ILE A 27 -0.31 7.31 13.84
CA ILE A 27 0.72 6.75 12.97
C ILE A 27 1.89 6.29 13.82
N TYR A 28 2.33 5.06 13.58
CA TYR A 28 3.45 4.41 14.25
C TYR A 28 4.63 4.27 13.30
N LYS A 29 5.84 4.53 13.79
CA LYS A 29 7.11 4.35 13.08
C LYS A 29 8.00 3.37 13.83
N TRP A 30 8.59 2.41 13.12
CA TRP A 30 9.61 1.51 13.67
C TRP A 30 10.68 1.18 12.63
N THR A 31 11.79 0.62 13.09
CA THR A 31 12.87 0.13 12.24
C THR A 31 12.94 -1.38 12.40
N ASP A 32 12.91 -2.12 11.28
CA ASP A 32 13.01 -3.57 11.31
C ASP A 32 14.46 -4.07 11.51
N LYS A 33 14.62 -5.39 11.53
CA LYS A 33 15.90 -6.09 11.71
C LYS A 33 16.91 -5.77 10.59
N ASP A 34 16.39 -5.46 9.40
CA ASP A 34 17.17 -5.16 8.20
C ASP A 34 17.49 -3.65 8.10
N GLY A 35 17.20 -2.88 9.16
CA GLY A 35 17.44 -1.44 9.23
C GLY A 35 16.44 -0.59 8.43
N ARG A 36 15.34 -1.18 7.93
CA ARG A 36 14.35 -0.46 7.13
C ARG A 36 13.30 0.19 8.03
N THR A 37 13.00 1.45 7.73
CA THR A 37 11.98 2.21 8.45
C THR A 37 10.60 1.96 7.85
N HIS A 38 9.64 1.62 8.71
CA HIS A 38 8.25 1.36 8.34
C HIS A 38 7.29 2.32 9.05
N TYR A 39 6.11 2.52 8.45
CA TYR A 39 5.03 3.36 8.96
C TYR A 39 3.71 2.59 8.87
N SER A 40 2.88 2.64 9.91
CA SER A 40 1.55 2.01 9.92
C SER A 40 0.59 2.79 10.80
N ASP A 41 -0.70 2.74 10.46
CA ASP A 41 -1.81 3.21 11.29
C ASP A 41 -2.13 2.26 12.45
N LYS A 42 -1.64 1.01 12.38
CA LYS A 42 -1.77 0.00 13.44
C LYS A 42 -0.45 -0.22 14.15
N LYS A 43 -0.49 -0.25 15.49
CA LYS A 43 0.66 -0.58 16.32
C LYS A 43 1.10 -2.03 16.05
N PRO A 44 2.32 -2.26 15.55
CA PRO A 44 2.80 -3.62 15.31
C PRO A 44 3.08 -4.35 16.63
N ASN A 45 2.46 -5.52 16.82
CA ASN A 45 2.64 -6.34 18.04
C ASN A 45 4.07 -6.89 18.19
N ALA A 46 4.75 -7.13 17.06
CA ALA A 46 6.07 -7.77 17.02
C ALA A 46 7.25 -6.78 17.22
N GLN A 47 6.98 -5.47 17.26
CA GLN A 47 8.01 -4.43 17.28
C GLN A 47 7.84 -3.57 18.53
N LYS A 48 8.64 -3.87 19.57
CA LYS A 48 8.58 -3.18 20.86
C LYS A 48 8.97 -1.70 20.76
N ASP A 49 9.78 -1.34 19.76
CA ASP A 49 10.31 0.01 19.57
C ASP A 49 9.43 0.90 18.67
N ALA A 50 8.20 0.47 18.38
CA ALA A 50 7.26 1.27 17.60
C ALA A 50 6.86 2.56 18.35
N LYS A 51 7.28 3.71 17.82
CA LYS A 51 7.00 5.03 18.38
C LYS A 51 5.81 5.67 17.65
N LYS A 52 4.85 6.18 18.42
CA LYS A 52 3.75 6.99 17.88
C LYS A 52 4.31 8.34 17.42
N ILE A 53 3.99 8.74 16.20
CA ILE A 53 4.42 10.01 15.61
C ILE A 53 3.21 10.90 15.30
N LYS A 54 3.35 12.20 15.55
CA LYS A 54 2.36 13.20 15.16
C LYS A 54 2.71 13.74 13.78
N VAL A 55 1.94 13.37 12.76
CA VAL A 55 2.14 13.88 11.41
C VAL A 55 1.34 15.17 11.24
N HIS A 56 2.01 16.29 10.96
CA HIS A 56 1.35 17.53 10.58
C HIS A 56 1.27 17.61 9.06
N THR A 57 0.08 17.46 8.49
CA THR A 57 -0.17 17.63 7.05
C THR A 57 -0.42 19.11 6.70
N GLY A 58 0.41 20.00 7.25
CA GLY A 58 0.37 21.43 6.91
C GLY A 58 1.07 21.67 5.57
N LYS A 59 0.49 22.53 4.73
CA LYS A 59 1.14 23.05 3.52
C LYS A 59 2.54 23.57 3.91
N GLY A 60 3.56 22.98 3.29
CA GLY A 60 4.97 23.04 3.64
C GLY A 60 5.42 24.19 4.53
N SER A 61 5.72 23.87 5.79
CA SER A 61 6.74 24.56 6.55
C SER A 61 7.78 23.51 6.96
N ILE A 62 8.96 23.59 6.33
CA ILE A 62 10.15 22.87 6.76
C ILE A 62 10.53 23.45 8.12
N GLY A 63 9.89 22.95 9.18
CA GLY A 63 10.26 23.24 10.55
C GLY A 63 11.47 22.39 10.93
N ASN A 64 12.55 23.06 11.31
CA ASN A 64 13.78 22.48 11.85
C ASN A 64 13.49 21.36 12.87
N SER A 65 13.61 20.11 12.43
CA SER A 65 13.83 18.96 13.32
C SER A 65 15.22 18.45 13.03
N SER A 66 16.16 18.91 13.84
CA SER A 66 17.54 18.44 13.97
C SER A 66 17.57 16.97 14.40
N ASN A 67 17.44 16.05 13.43
CA ASN A 67 18.23 14.82 13.34
C ASN A 67 17.93 14.12 12.01
N LYS A 68 18.45 14.69 10.93
CA LYS A 68 18.70 13.99 9.67
C LYS A 68 20.03 13.27 9.88
N PRO A 69 20.15 11.93 9.79
CA PRO A 69 21.37 11.40 9.21
C PRO A 69 21.34 11.99 7.80
N SER A 70 22.21 12.97 7.57
CA SER A 70 22.47 13.49 6.25
C SER A 70 22.84 12.28 5.39
N SER A 71 21.86 11.68 4.71
CA SER A 71 22.09 11.15 3.39
C SER A 71 22.41 12.37 2.54
N GLU A 72 23.67 12.77 2.67
CA GLU A 72 24.42 13.47 1.65
C GLU A 72 24.06 12.76 0.34
N PRO A 73 23.61 13.47 -0.70
CA PRO A 73 23.53 12.88 -2.02
C PRO A 73 24.92 12.35 -2.30
N GLN A 74 25.11 11.03 -2.18
CA GLN A 74 26.33 10.38 -2.63
C GLN A 74 26.52 10.89 -4.06
N PRO A 75 27.69 11.45 -4.41
CA PRO A 75 27.93 11.88 -5.78
C PRO A 75 27.55 10.69 -6.67
N ASN A 76 26.67 10.93 -7.64
CA ASN A 76 26.33 9.93 -8.65
C ASN A 76 27.61 9.68 -9.43
N THR A 77 28.41 8.73 -8.96
CA THR A 77 29.56 8.27 -9.70
C THR A 77 29.01 7.55 -10.95
N PRO A 78 29.58 7.79 -12.13
CA PRO A 78 29.10 7.19 -13.38
C PRO A 78 29.03 5.66 -13.31
N GLU A 79 29.85 5.04 -12.45
CA GLU A 79 29.84 3.60 -12.17
C GLU A 79 28.53 3.11 -11.50
N LYS A 80 27.95 3.90 -10.60
CA LYS A 80 26.69 3.56 -9.91
C LYS A 80 25.49 3.67 -10.86
N GLU A 81 25.49 4.67 -11.74
CA GLU A 81 24.48 4.81 -12.79
C GLU A 81 24.55 3.66 -13.80
N GLN A 82 25.75 3.27 -14.25
CA GLN A 82 25.94 2.12 -15.13
C GLN A 82 25.51 0.79 -14.47
N ALA A 83 25.82 0.58 -13.19
CA ALA A 83 25.39 -0.61 -12.46
C ALA A 83 23.87 -0.69 -12.32
N LEU A 84 23.20 0.45 -12.08
CA LEU A 84 21.73 0.53 -12.03
C LEU A 84 21.10 0.27 -13.40
N GLN A 85 21.67 0.82 -14.47
CA GLN A 85 21.20 0.58 -15.85
C GLN A 85 21.33 -0.89 -16.24
N LYS A 86 22.49 -1.53 -16.00
CA LYS A 86 22.67 -2.96 -16.25
C LYS A 86 21.67 -3.82 -15.47
N LYS A 87 21.45 -3.49 -14.20
CA LYS A 87 20.47 -4.21 -13.36
C LYS A 87 19.04 -4.03 -13.87
N ALA A 88 18.67 -2.84 -14.35
CA ALA A 88 17.37 -2.58 -14.94
C ALA A 88 17.17 -3.37 -16.25
N GLU A 89 18.20 -3.40 -17.10
CA GLU A 89 18.18 -4.20 -18.34
C GLU A 89 18.07 -5.70 -18.07
N ASP A 90 18.84 -6.23 -17.11
CA ASP A 90 18.81 -7.66 -16.76
C ASP A 90 17.44 -8.07 -16.19
N LEU A 91 16.84 -7.22 -15.35
CA LEU A 91 15.48 -7.46 -14.84
C LEU A 91 14.45 -7.41 -15.97
N SER A 92 14.55 -6.44 -16.87
CA SER A 92 13.65 -6.34 -18.03
C SER A 92 13.76 -7.57 -18.95
N LYS A 93 14.99 -8.03 -19.24
CA LYS A 93 15.23 -9.23 -20.06
C LYS A 93 14.68 -10.49 -19.40
N LYS A 94 14.91 -10.68 -18.08
CA LYS A 94 14.38 -11.83 -17.34
C LYS A 94 12.85 -11.83 -17.30
N GLN A 95 12.23 -10.69 -17.02
CA GLN A 95 10.78 -10.54 -17.01
C GLN A 95 10.17 -10.79 -18.40
N GLY A 96 10.78 -10.25 -19.47
CA GLY A 96 10.34 -10.50 -20.84
C GLY A 96 10.43 -11.97 -21.25
N GLN A 97 11.51 -12.66 -20.87
CA GLN A 97 11.68 -14.09 -21.15
C GLN A 97 10.68 -14.97 -20.39
N GLN A 98 10.43 -14.69 -19.10
CA GLN A 98 9.43 -15.41 -18.32
C GLN A 98 8.02 -15.17 -18.84
N ALA A 99 7.65 -13.91 -19.08
CA ALA A 99 6.34 -13.55 -19.63
C ALA A 99 6.10 -14.19 -21.02
N SER A 100 7.14 -14.28 -21.85
CA SER A 100 7.04 -14.96 -23.15
C SER A 100 6.81 -16.47 -23.01
N LYS A 101 7.49 -17.14 -22.07
CA LYS A 101 7.31 -18.59 -21.85
C LYS A 101 5.90 -18.89 -21.34
N GLU A 102 5.46 -18.19 -20.30
CA GLU A 102 4.11 -18.33 -19.73
C GLU A 102 3.04 -18.11 -20.80
N ARG A 103 3.22 -17.12 -21.68
CA ARG A 103 2.31 -16.86 -22.80
C ARG A 103 2.29 -18.00 -23.82
N CYS A 104 3.46 -18.55 -24.18
CA CYS A 104 3.53 -19.70 -25.09
C CYS A 104 2.84 -20.94 -24.51
N ASP A 105 3.05 -21.21 -23.23
CA ASP A 105 2.45 -22.36 -22.55
C ASP A 105 0.94 -22.21 -22.43
N ALA A 106 0.44 -21.02 -22.09
CA ALA A 106 -0.99 -20.72 -22.06
C ALA A 106 -1.65 -20.89 -23.44
N VAL A 107 -1.01 -20.43 -24.53
CA VAL A 107 -1.54 -20.63 -25.89
C VAL A 107 -1.57 -22.12 -26.24
N ARG A 108 -0.51 -22.88 -25.92
CA ARG A 108 -0.47 -24.33 -26.18
C ARG A 108 -1.57 -25.07 -25.43
N GLU A 109 -1.78 -24.74 -24.15
CA GLU A 109 -2.84 -25.32 -23.34
C GLU A 109 -4.22 -24.97 -23.90
N ASN A 110 -4.45 -23.73 -24.30
CA ASN A 110 -5.70 -23.30 -24.92
C ASN A 110 -5.97 -24.04 -26.22
N VAL A 111 -4.96 -24.21 -27.09
CA VAL A 111 -5.09 -24.99 -28.33
C VAL A 111 -5.43 -26.44 -28.01
N ALA A 112 -4.75 -27.08 -27.05
CA ALA A 112 -5.04 -28.46 -26.66
C ALA A 112 -6.49 -28.62 -26.17
N LYS A 113 -6.98 -27.71 -25.32
CA LYS A 113 -8.37 -27.70 -24.87
C LYS A 113 -9.36 -27.54 -26.02
N MET A 114 -9.04 -26.69 -27.01
CA MET A 114 -9.88 -26.50 -28.18
C MET A 114 -9.90 -27.74 -29.10
N THR A 115 -8.76 -28.43 -29.25
CA THR A 115 -8.68 -29.64 -30.08
C THR A 115 -9.27 -30.87 -29.41
N GLU A 116 -9.08 -31.04 -28.10
CA GLU A 116 -9.63 -32.16 -27.33
C GLU A 116 -11.12 -31.98 -27.02
N GLY A 117 -11.54 -30.73 -26.78
CA GLY A 117 -12.94 -30.36 -26.54
C GLY A 117 -13.78 -30.21 -27.81
N ALA A 118 -13.17 -30.24 -29.00
CA ALA A 118 -13.87 -30.23 -30.28
C ALA A 118 -14.61 -31.58 -30.48
N ARG A 119 -15.85 -31.65 -29.97
CA ARG A 119 -16.79 -32.70 -30.39
C ARG A 119 -17.18 -32.46 -31.84
N LEU A 120 -16.37 -32.95 -32.77
CA LEU A 120 -16.77 -33.08 -34.17
C LEU A 120 -17.88 -34.14 -34.26
N ARG A 121 -19.14 -33.71 -34.24
CA ARG A 121 -20.24 -34.55 -34.73
C ARG A 121 -20.18 -34.54 -36.24
N ILE A 122 -19.63 -35.61 -36.81
CA ILE A 122 -19.76 -35.92 -38.24
C ILE A 122 -21.09 -36.67 -38.36
N ASN A 123 -22.02 -36.12 -39.15
CA ASN A 123 -23.28 -36.79 -39.53
C ASN A 123 -23.17 -37.27 -40.97
#